data_AF-A0A9P2VP95-F1
#
_entry.id   AF-A0A9P2VP95-F1
#
_cell.length_a   1.000
_cell.length_b   1.000
_cell.length_c   1.000
_cell.angle_alpha   90.00
_cell.angle_beta   90.00
_cell.angle_gamma   90.00
#
_symmetry.space_group_name_H-M   'P 1'
#
loop_
_entity.id
_entity.type
_entity.pdbx_description
1 polymer ?
#
loop_
_entity_poly.entity_id
_entity_poly.type
_entity_poly.pdbx_seq_one_letter_code
_entity_poly.pdbx_strand_id
1 'polypeptide(L)' 'STYFVSKAGERYRRDVALIVRQQRLKLNLSGRLAIKIIAEPPDKRRRDLDNILKAPLDALTHAGLLIDDEQFDEINIVRG' A
#
# COMPACT_ATOMS: atom_id res chain seq x y z
N SER A 1 12.86 14.61 3.22
CA SER A 1 11.54 15.27 3.26
C SER A 1 10.67 14.63 4.32
N THR A 2 10.26 15.39 5.33
CA THR A 2 9.37 14.93 6.38
C THR A 2 7.94 14.88 5.83
N TYR A 3 7.50 13.70 5.40
CA TYR A 3 6.12 13.50 4.93
C TYR A 3 5.17 13.59 6.13
N PHE A 4 4.30 14.59 6.15
CA PHE A 4 3.23 14.66 7.15
C PHE A 4 2.16 13.63 6.81
N VAL A 5 2.09 12.57 7.61
CA VAL A 5 1.03 11.57 7.52
C VAL A 5 -0.12 12.03 8.40
N SER A 6 -1.34 12.06 7.85
CA SER A 6 -2.51 12.39 8.65
C SER A 6 -2.77 11.30 9.70
N LYS A 7 -3.49 11.61 10.79
CA LYS A 7 -3.91 10.60 11.78
C LYS A 7 -4.64 9.41 11.14
N ALA A 8 -5.43 9.67 10.09
CA ALA A 8 -6.11 8.63 9.33
C ALA A 8 -5.12 7.75 8.56
N GLY A 9 -4.09 8.34 7.95
CA GLY A 9 -2.99 7.61 7.30
C GLY A 9 -2.18 6.76 8.29
N GLU A 10 -1.88 7.29 9.48
CA GLU A 10 -1.19 6.53 10.54
C GLU A 10 -2.01 5.34 11.03
N ARG A 11 -3.33 5.51 11.13
CA ARG A 11 -4.24 4.41 11.48
C ARG A 11 -4.23 3.35 10.38
N TYR A 12 -4.36 3.77 9.12
CA TYR A 12 -4.31 2.87 7.98
C TYR A 12 -3.02 2.04 7.94
N ARG A 13 -1.85 2.68 8.12
CA ARG A 13 -0.55 1.98 8.20
C ARG A 13 -0.51 0.95 9.34
N ARG A 14 -1.05 1.30 10.52
CA ARG A 14 -1.13 0.37 11.66
C ARG A 14 -2.02 -0.82 11.37
N ASP A 15 -3.18 -0.59 10.76
CA ASP A 15 -4.13 -1.64 10.42
C ASP A 15 -3.50 -2.61 9.39
N VAL A 16 -2.84 -2.10 8.36
CA VAL A 16 -2.10 -2.92 7.37
C VAL A 16 -0.96 -3.70 8.03
N ALA A 17 -0.16 -3.07 8.89
CA ALA A 17 0.94 -3.74 9.60
C ALA A 17 0.44 -4.89 10.49
N LEU A 18 -0.73 -4.73 11.12
CA LEU A 18 -1.37 -5.79 11.89
C LEU A 18 -1.77 -6.97 11.00
N ILE A 19 -2.40 -6.70 9.86
CA ILE A 19 -2.81 -7.72 8.88
C ILE A 19 -1.58 -8.49 8.36
N VAL A 20 -0.53 -7.78 7.93
CA VAL A 20 0.73 -8.37 7.46
C VAL A 20 1.34 -9.27 8.53
N ARG A 21 1.38 -8.83 9.79
CA ARG A 21 1.89 -9.64 10.91
C ARG A 21 1.04 -10.89 11.15
N GLN A 22 -0.30 -10.75 11.18
CA GLN A 22 -1.22 -11.86 11.42
C GLN A 22 -1.11 -12.93 10.33
N GLN A 23 -0.90 -12.52 9.08
CA GLN A 23 -0.70 -13.40 7.95
C GLN A 23 0.75 -13.91 7.82
N ARG A 24 1.66 -13.51 8.73
CA ARG A 24 3.10 -13.85 8.70
C ARG A 24 3.80 -13.39 7.41
N LEU A 25 3.39 -12.25 6.88
CA LEU A 25 3.87 -11.67 5.64
C LEU A 25 4.92 -10.57 5.83
N LYS A 26 5.49 -10.41 7.03
CA LYS A 26 6.63 -9.50 7.24
C LYS A 26 7.92 -10.13 6.69
N LEU A 27 7.97 -10.29 5.37
CA LEU A 27 8.98 -11.06 4.67
C LEU A 27 10.20 -10.23 4.29
N ASN A 28 10.06 -8.90 4.23
CA ASN A 28 11.05 -7.99 3.62
C ASN A 28 11.50 -8.51 2.25
N LEU A 29 10.52 -8.73 1.36
CA LEU A 29 10.76 -9.22 0.00
C LEU A 29 11.84 -8.38 -0.67
N SER A 30 12.87 -9.05 -1.19
CA SER A 30 13.96 -8.43 -1.95
C SER A 30 13.76 -8.66 -3.46
N GLY A 31 14.44 -7.85 -4.28
CA GLY A 31 14.37 -7.94 -5.73
C GLY A 31 13.25 -7.08 -6.34
N ARG A 32 13.03 -7.25 -7.64
CA ARG A 32 12.03 -6.50 -8.42
C ARG A 32 10.67 -7.17 -8.34
N LEU A 33 9.64 -6.36 -8.11
CA LEU A 33 8.28 -6.78 -7.84
C LEU A 33 7.33 -6.20 -8.89
N ALA A 34 6.22 -6.90 -9.09
CA ALA A 34 5.06 -6.40 -9.80
C ALA A 34 3.85 -6.47 -8.88
N ILE A 35 2.96 -5.47 -8.94
CA ILE A 35 1.73 -5.44 -8.15
C ILE A 35 0.52 -5.12 -9.03
N LYS A 36 -0.58 -5.83 -8.75
CA LYS A 36 -1.90 -5.55 -9.30
C LYS A 36 -2.86 -5.20 -8.18
N ILE A 37 -3.50 -4.05 -8.28
CA ILE A 37 -4.50 -3.56 -7.33
C ILE A 37 -5.85 -3.43 -8.04
N ILE A 38 -6.88 -4.00 -7.42
CA ILE A 38 -8.27 -3.81 -7.81
C ILE A 38 -8.88 -2.83 -6.82
N ALA A 39 -9.24 -1.65 -7.30
CA ALA A 39 -9.85 -0.60 -6.49
C ALA A 39 -11.37 -0.75 -6.52
N GLU A 40 -11.94 -1.19 -5.39
CA GLU A 40 -13.38 -1.30 -5.16
C GLU A 40 -13.86 -0.16 -4.24
N PRO A 41 -14.22 1.02 -4.79
CA PRO A 41 -14.65 2.13 -3.95
C PRO A 41 -16.04 1.86 -3.34
N PRO A 42 -16.26 2.09 -2.03
CA PRO A 42 -17.57 1.90 -1.37
C PRO A 42 -18.69 2.83 -1.85
N ASP A 43 -18.37 3.85 -2.64
CA ASP A 43 -19.37 4.80 -3.17
C ASP A 43 -18.95 5.31 -4.55
N LYS A 44 -19.88 6.00 -5.22
CA LYS A 44 -19.68 6.57 -6.57
C LYS A 44 -18.91 7.90 -6.56
N ARG A 45 -18.30 8.32 -5.44
CA ARG A 45 -17.54 9.58 -5.43
C ARG A 45 -16.32 9.45 -6.34
N ARG A 46 -16.03 10.53 -7.06
CA ARG A 46 -14.81 10.64 -7.85
C ARG A 46 -13.60 10.60 -6.91
N ARG A 47 -12.72 9.64 -7.12
CA ARG A 47 -11.46 9.45 -6.38
C ARG A 47 -10.39 9.11 -7.40
N ASP A 48 -9.27 9.79 -7.35
CA ASP A 48 -8.18 9.52 -8.27
C ASP A 48 -7.49 8.20 -7.89
N LEU A 49 -7.11 7.40 -8.89
CA LEU A 49 -6.53 6.07 -8.66
C LEU A 49 -5.13 6.14 -8.05
N ASP A 50 -4.37 7.18 -8.35
CA ASP A 50 -3.06 7.48 -7.75
C ASP A 50 -3.16 7.66 -6.23
N ASN A 51 -4.19 8.34 -5.74
CA ASN A 51 -4.46 8.52 -4.32
C ASN A 51 -4.79 7.18 -3.64
N ILE A 52 -5.52 6.31 -4.34
CA ILE A 52 -5.82 4.95 -3.86
C ILE A 52 -4.57 4.06 -3.92
N LEU A 53 -3.71 4.24 -4.90
CA LEU A 53 -2.49 3.46 -5.10
C LEU A 53 -1.41 3.79 -4.05
N LYS A 54 -1.20 5.08 -3.77
CA LYS A 54 -0.10 5.54 -2.93
C LYS A 54 -0.18 5.02 -1.49
N ALA A 55 -1.38 5.00 -0.91
CA ALA A 55 -1.56 4.60 0.49
C ALA A 55 -1.22 3.11 0.75
N PRO A 56 -1.70 2.14 -0.05
CA PRO A 56 -1.29 0.74 0.05
C PRO A 56 0.21 0.51 -0.11
N LEU A 57 0.87 1.11 -1.10
CA LEU A 57 2.30 0.90 -1.33
C LEU A 57 3.12 1.32 -0.10
N ASP A 58 2.89 2.55 0.36
CA ASP A 58 3.52 3.11 1.55
C ASP A 58 3.22 2.28 2.81
N ALA A 59 2.00 1.80 2.96
CA ALA A 59 1.62 0.95 4.09
C ALA A 59 2.28 -0.45 4.05
N LEU A 60 2.43 -1.05 2.87
CA LEU A 60 3.07 -2.37 2.69
C LEU A 60 4.59 -2.30 2.95
N THR A 61 5.25 -1.22 2.51
CA THR A 61 6.65 -0.94 2.85
C THR A 61 6.82 -0.73 4.35
N HIS A 62 5.98 0.12 4.96
CA HIS A 62 6.00 0.34 6.42
C HIS A 62 5.70 -0.94 7.23
N ALA A 63 4.86 -1.82 6.71
CA ALA A 63 4.55 -3.11 7.34
C ALA A 63 5.70 -4.14 7.25
N GLY A 64 6.72 -3.87 6.43
CA GLY A 64 7.85 -4.78 6.19
C GLY A 64 7.48 -5.97 5.31
N LEU A 65 6.48 -5.83 4.43
CA LEU A 65 6.23 -6.83 3.39
C LEU A 65 7.34 -6.79 2.34
N LEU A 66 7.71 -5.58 1.91
CA LEU A 66 8.82 -5.28 1.00
C LEU A 66 9.77 -4.29 1.68
N ILE A 67 10.98 -4.15 1.13
CA ILE A 67 12.04 -3.29 1.68
C ILE A 67 11.81 -1.82 1.30
N ASP A 68 11.48 -1.58 0.03
CA ASP A 68 11.34 -0.24 -0.56
C ASP A 68 10.31 -0.27 -1.71
N ASP A 69 9.43 0.73 -1.80
CA ASP A 69 8.45 0.80 -2.89
C ASP A 69 9.10 1.01 -4.28
N GLU A 70 10.34 1.49 -4.34
CA GLU A 70 11.16 1.48 -5.58
C GLU A 70 11.39 0.08 -6.16
N GLN A 71 11.10 -0.99 -5.40
CA GLN A 71 11.20 -2.36 -5.91
C GLN A 71 10.13 -2.69 -6.96
N PHE A 72 9.04 -1.93 -7.05
CA PHE A 72 7.99 -2.18 -8.05
C PHE A 72 8.39 -1.65 -9.42
N ASP A 73 8.73 -2.55 -10.34
CA ASP A 73 8.98 -2.20 -11.75
C ASP A 73 7.66 -2.11 -12.55
N GLU A 74 6.60 -2.77 -12.05
CA GLU A 74 5.28 -2.75 -12.68
C GLU A 74 4.17 -2.57 -11.63
N ILE A 75 3.33 -1.56 -11.84
CA ILE A 75 2.20 -1.23 -10.99
C ILE A 75 0.95 -1.10 -11.86
N ASN A 76 0.02 -2.04 -11.68
CA ASN A 76 -1.27 -2.02 -12.36
C ASN A 76 -2.38 -1.74 -11.36
N ILE A 77 -3.11 -0.64 -11.54
CA ILE A 77 -4.33 -0.36 -10.77
C ILE A 77 -5.53 -0.24 -11.71
N VAL A 78 -6.59 -0.98 -11.40
CA VAL A 78 -7.84 -0.98 -12.16
C VAL A 78 -9.01 -0.73 -11.22
N ARG A 79 -10.08 -0.10 -11.73
CA ARG A 79 -11.36 -0.07 -11.00
C ARG A 79 -12.05 -1.41 -11.17
N GLY A 80 -12.49 -1.98 -10.05
CA GLY A 80 -13.39 -3.15 -10.01
C GLY A 80 -14.85 -2.76 -10.19
#